data_AF-A0A0U5IMA7-F1
#
_entry.id   AF-A0A0U5IMA7-F1
#
_cell.length_a   1.000
_cell.length_b   1.000
_cell.length_c   1.000
_cell.angle_alpha   90.00
_cell.angle_beta   90.00
_cell.angle_gamma   90.00
#
_symmetry.space_group_name_H-M   'P 1'
#
loop_
_entity.id
_entity.type
_entity.pdbx_description
1 polymer ?
#
loop_
_entity_poly.entity_id
_entity_poly.type
_entity_poly.pdbx_seq_one_letter_code
_entity_poly.pdbx_strand_id
1 'polypeptide(L)'
;MDRCDQATLHVATSIYGKAQVDLPILADGHPGTTRTQEGLAVYAELISGSIALDRLRRLADRVIAIQMAIKGADFLKVYCYFLEQTDQPNQSFESARRVFRGGIIIGGAPFTKDVVYLTGLLSINYVIRACFAAGRADCLHLMFCGKLDLFALPALCELYAMGLCRAPRFLPPWISAPCHLLAMLTFTIFANRLDIEPLVTVVTKLLDSAPVVRMPPAA
;
A
#
# COMPACT_ATOMS: atom_id res chain seq x y z
N MET A 1 -0.81 11.63 -17.79
CA MET A 1 -0.68 10.19 -17.43
C MET A 1 -1.10 10.14 -15.97
N ASP A 2 -2.41 10.25 -15.73
CA ASP A 2 -2.92 10.82 -14.47
C ASP A 2 -3.32 9.74 -13.45
N ARG A 3 -3.24 8.47 -13.85
CA ARG A 3 -3.46 7.31 -12.97
C ARG A 3 -2.15 6.51 -12.90
N CYS A 4 -1.60 6.42 -11.69
CA CYS A 4 -0.45 5.56 -11.40
C CYS A 4 -0.99 4.32 -10.69
N ASP A 5 -1.03 3.20 -11.42
CA ASP A 5 -1.44 1.91 -10.88
C ASP A 5 -0.22 1.04 -10.53
N GLN A 6 -0.48 -0.09 -9.87
CA GLN A 6 0.55 -1.05 -9.48
C GLN A 6 1.42 -1.49 -10.67
N ALA A 7 0.83 -1.77 -11.82
CA ALA A 7 1.54 -2.27 -13.00
C ALA A 7 2.52 -1.23 -13.52
N THR A 8 2.08 0.02 -13.67
CA THR A 8 2.90 1.13 -14.15
C THR A 8 4.09 1.36 -13.21
N LEU A 9 3.88 1.30 -11.89
CA LEU A 9 4.94 1.49 -10.91
C LEU A 9 5.99 0.36 -10.96
N HIS A 10 5.56 -0.88 -11.10
CA HIS A 10 6.49 -2.01 -11.24
C HIS A 10 7.30 -1.95 -12.53
N VAL A 11 6.68 -1.55 -13.64
CA VAL A 11 7.38 -1.38 -14.93
C VAL A 11 8.38 -0.23 -14.84
N ALA A 12 7.98 0.92 -14.31
CA ALA A 12 8.85 2.08 -14.18
C ALA A 12 10.09 1.76 -13.33
N THR A 13 9.90 1.18 -12.15
CA THR A 13 11.02 0.78 -11.28
C THR A 13 11.93 -0.28 -11.93
N SER A 14 11.39 -1.22 -12.71
CA SER A 14 12.24 -2.16 -13.47
C SER A 14 13.04 -1.46 -14.57
N ILE A 15 12.44 -0.49 -15.28
CA ILE A 15 13.14 0.29 -16.32
C ILE A 15 14.27 1.12 -15.69
N TYR A 16 13.99 1.81 -14.57
CA TYR A 16 15.01 2.62 -13.90
C TYR A 16 16.14 1.78 -13.34
N GLY A 17 15.82 0.64 -12.72
CA GLY A 17 16.83 -0.30 -12.24
C GLY A 17 17.76 -0.79 -13.35
N LYS A 18 17.20 -1.14 -14.53
CA LYS A 18 17.99 -1.53 -15.71
C LYS A 18 18.82 -0.39 -16.32
N ALA A 19 18.43 0.86 -16.09
CA ALA A 19 19.15 2.02 -16.58
C ALA A 19 20.32 2.45 -15.68
N GLN A 20 20.45 1.86 -14.49
CA GLN A 20 21.59 2.05 -13.60
C GLN A 20 22.81 1.32 -14.17
N VAL A 21 23.89 2.04 -14.43
CA VAL A 21 25.14 1.45 -14.94
C VAL A 21 25.98 0.90 -13.79
N ASP A 22 26.12 1.68 -12.72
CA ASP A 22 26.96 1.33 -11.58
C ASP A 22 26.21 0.53 -10.50
N LEU A 23 24.87 0.47 -10.57
CA LEU A 23 24.00 -0.23 -9.63
C LEU A 23 23.02 -1.21 -10.33
N PRO A 24 23.52 -2.18 -11.13
CA PRO A 24 22.67 -3.11 -11.88
C PRO A 24 21.79 -3.99 -10.98
N ILE A 25 22.16 -4.13 -9.69
CA ILE A 25 21.35 -4.85 -8.69
C ILE A 25 19.95 -4.27 -8.52
N LEU A 26 19.77 -2.96 -8.79
CA LEU A 26 18.47 -2.30 -8.71
C LEU A 26 17.51 -2.73 -9.82
N ALA A 27 17.98 -3.46 -10.85
CA ALA A 27 17.14 -3.99 -11.92
C ALA A 27 16.25 -5.15 -11.47
N ASP A 28 16.60 -5.86 -10.40
CA ASP A 28 15.92 -7.08 -9.98
C ASP A 28 15.53 -7.07 -8.50
N GLY A 29 14.46 -7.80 -8.18
CA GLY A 29 13.98 -7.92 -6.82
C GLY A 29 14.88 -8.84 -5.99
N HIS A 30 15.55 -8.30 -4.98
CA HIS A 30 16.28 -9.09 -3.98
C HIS A 30 15.47 -9.23 -2.68
N PRO A 31 15.86 -10.13 -1.75
CA PRO A 31 15.23 -10.24 -0.44
C PRO A 31 15.10 -8.86 0.23
N GLY A 32 13.92 -8.57 0.79
CA GLY A 32 13.57 -7.28 1.39
C GLY A 32 12.78 -6.34 0.47
N THR A 33 13.13 -6.28 -0.83
CA THR A 33 12.53 -5.30 -1.76
C THR A 33 11.02 -5.42 -1.93
N THR A 34 10.47 -6.64 -1.81
CA THR A 34 9.05 -6.90 -2.08
C THR A 34 8.13 -6.02 -1.23
N ARG A 35 8.44 -5.82 0.05
CA ARG A 35 7.59 -5.00 0.93
C ARG A 35 7.53 -3.56 0.45
N THR A 36 8.67 -2.97 0.11
CA THR A 36 8.76 -1.59 -0.38
C THR A 36 8.08 -1.46 -1.74
N GLN A 37 8.30 -2.41 -2.66
CA GLN A 37 7.75 -2.37 -4.02
C GLN A 37 6.23 -2.54 -4.03
N GLU A 38 5.70 -3.54 -3.33
CA GLU A 38 4.25 -3.73 -3.20
C GLU A 38 3.62 -2.60 -2.39
N GLY A 39 4.30 -2.10 -1.35
CA GLY A 39 3.86 -0.94 -0.58
C GLY A 39 3.74 0.32 -1.42
N LEU A 40 4.74 0.63 -2.25
CA LEU A 40 4.73 1.77 -3.16
C LEU A 40 3.62 1.64 -4.19
N ALA A 41 3.38 0.43 -4.71
CA ALA A 41 2.31 0.17 -5.65
C ALA A 41 0.92 0.43 -5.03
N VAL A 42 0.64 -0.15 -3.86
CA VAL A 42 -0.65 0.05 -3.17
C VAL A 42 -0.81 1.52 -2.75
N TYR A 43 0.27 2.17 -2.32
CA TYR A 43 0.25 3.59 -1.95
C TYR A 43 -0.04 4.49 -3.17
N ALA A 44 0.58 4.21 -4.31
CA ALA A 44 0.35 4.94 -5.56
C ALA A 44 -1.11 4.81 -6.02
N GLU A 45 -1.70 3.62 -5.91
CA GLU A 45 -3.11 3.41 -6.22
C GLU A 45 -4.03 4.18 -5.28
N LEU A 46 -3.71 4.21 -3.98
CA LEU A 46 -4.48 4.93 -2.97
C LEU A 46 -4.46 6.44 -3.22
N ILE A 47 -3.27 7.03 -3.39
CA ILE A 47 -3.12 8.49 -3.58
C ILE A 47 -3.62 8.94 -4.95
N SER A 48 -3.55 8.10 -5.98
CA SER A 48 -4.12 8.41 -7.29
C SER A 48 -5.63 8.17 -7.40
N GLY A 49 -6.28 7.68 -6.33
CA GLY A 49 -7.70 7.34 -6.34
C GLY A 49 -8.06 6.18 -7.28
N SER A 50 -7.08 5.37 -7.68
CA SER A 50 -7.31 4.21 -8.57
C SER A 50 -7.59 2.92 -7.82
N ILE A 51 -7.39 2.89 -6.49
CA ILE A 51 -7.72 1.72 -5.67
C ILE A 51 -9.24 1.56 -5.51
N ALA A 52 -9.76 0.39 -5.87
CA ALA A 52 -11.14 0.02 -5.57
C ALA A 52 -11.29 -0.41 -4.09
N LEU A 53 -12.39 -0.03 -3.43
CA LEU A 53 -12.67 -0.42 -2.04
C LEU A 53 -12.60 -1.94 -1.84
N ASP A 54 -13.14 -2.69 -2.79
CA ASP A 54 -13.11 -4.15 -2.80
C ASP A 54 -11.67 -4.73 -2.86
N ARG A 55 -10.73 -4.02 -3.51
CA ARG A 55 -9.30 -4.40 -3.49
C ARG A 55 -8.71 -4.24 -2.09
N LEU A 56 -9.01 -3.13 -1.40
CA LEU A 56 -8.52 -2.90 -0.05
C LEU A 56 -9.11 -3.90 0.95
N ARG A 57 -10.41 -4.18 0.86
CA ARG A 57 -11.10 -5.22 1.65
C ARG A 57 -10.43 -6.58 1.48
N ARG A 58 -10.22 -7.04 0.24
CA ARG A 58 -9.52 -8.31 -0.02
C ARG A 58 -8.11 -8.38 0.55
N LEU A 59 -7.37 -7.26 0.58
CA LEU A 59 -6.05 -7.22 1.19
C LEU A 59 -6.14 -7.39 2.72
N ALA A 60 -7.11 -6.72 3.35
CA ALA A 60 -7.36 -6.83 4.79
C ALA A 60 -7.81 -8.24 5.19
N ASP A 61 -8.80 -8.80 4.49
CA ASP A 61 -9.32 -10.14 4.78
C ASP A 61 -8.22 -11.21 4.67
N ARG A 62 -7.29 -11.06 3.73
CA ARG A 62 -6.15 -11.98 3.61
C ARG A 62 -5.18 -11.88 4.77
N VAL A 63 -4.95 -10.71 5.35
CA VAL A 63 -4.13 -10.59 6.56
C VAL A 63 -4.81 -11.30 7.73
N ILE A 64 -6.12 -11.16 7.88
CA ILE A 64 -6.90 -11.87 8.91
C ILE A 64 -6.84 -13.39 8.68
N ALA A 65 -7.08 -13.85 7.46
CA ALA A 65 -7.02 -15.26 7.10
C ALA A 65 -5.63 -15.88 7.33
N ILE A 66 -4.55 -15.15 7.02
CA ILE A 66 -3.19 -15.58 7.33
C ILE A 66 -3.02 -15.72 8.85
N GLN A 67 -3.52 -14.77 9.63
CA GLN A 67 -3.47 -14.86 11.10
C GLN A 67 -4.30 -16.03 11.64
N MET A 68 -5.46 -16.34 11.05
CA MET A 68 -6.24 -17.54 11.36
C MET A 68 -5.43 -18.80 11.09
N ALA A 69 -4.79 -18.89 9.93
CA ALA A 69 -3.99 -20.05 9.56
C ALA A 69 -2.75 -20.20 10.47
N ILE A 70 -2.07 -19.11 10.86
CA ILE A 70 -1.01 -19.13 11.89
C ILE A 70 -1.53 -19.72 13.21
N LYS A 71 -2.77 -19.40 13.59
CA LYS A 71 -3.45 -19.92 14.78
C LYS A 71 -4.00 -21.35 14.63
N GLY A 72 -3.70 -22.04 13.52
CA GLY A 72 -4.11 -23.43 13.29
C GLY A 72 -5.43 -23.60 12.54
N ALA A 73 -5.96 -22.56 11.88
CA ALA A 73 -7.06 -22.76 10.94
C ALA A 73 -6.57 -23.50 9.69
N ASP A 74 -7.24 -24.59 9.34
CA ASP A 74 -7.03 -25.32 8.10
C ASP A 74 -7.66 -24.60 6.90
N PHE A 75 -7.43 -25.16 5.70
CA PHE A 75 -7.94 -24.62 4.45
C PHE A 75 -9.46 -24.42 4.45
N LEU A 76 -10.23 -25.37 5.00
CA LEU A 76 -11.69 -25.30 4.99
C LEU A 76 -12.19 -24.17 5.89
N LYS A 77 -11.61 -24.00 7.09
CA LYS A 77 -11.96 -22.89 7.99
C LYS A 77 -11.69 -21.53 7.35
N VAL A 78 -10.55 -21.38 6.69
CA VAL A 78 -10.21 -20.13 5.97
C VAL A 78 -11.11 -19.91 4.76
N TYR A 79 -11.46 -20.97 4.02
CA TYR A 79 -12.41 -20.90 2.92
C TYR A 79 -13.79 -20.45 3.40
N CYS A 80 -14.31 -21.03 4.48
CA CYS A 80 -15.60 -20.63 5.07
C CYS A 80 -15.58 -19.16 5.50
N TYR A 81 -14.48 -18.70 6.11
CA TYR A 81 -14.30 -17.28 6.43
C TYR A 81 -14.47 -16.37 5.20
N PHE A 82 -13.82 -16.69 4.07
CA PHE A 82 -13.99 -15.89 2.85
C PHE A 82 -15.39 -15.99 2.24
N LEU A 83 -16.04 -17.15 2.37
CA LEU A 83 -17.40 -17.37 1.90
C LEU A 83 -18.38 -16.46 2.65
N GLU A 84 -18.21 -16.31 3.97
CA GLU A 84 -18.98 -15.37 4.78
C GLU A 84 -18.78 -13.90 4.38
N GLN A 85 -17.61 -13.52 3.85
CA GLN A 85 -17.33 -12.13 3.43
C GLN A 85 -17.86 -11.78 2.04
N THR A 86 -17.96 -12.76 1.15
CA THR A 86 -18.18 -12.51 -0.30
C THR A 86 -19.40 -13.18 -0.88
N ASP A 87 -19.89 -14.26 -0.24
CA ASP A 87 -20.92 -15.18 -0.75
C ASP A 87 -20.59 -15.72 -2.16
N GLN A 88 -19.30 -15.73 -2.54
CA GLN A 88 -18.81 -16.17 -3.84
C GLN A 88 -17.84 -17.34 -3.68
N PRO A 89 -18.29 -18.59 -3.94
CA PRO A 89 -17.47 -19.79 -3.75
C PRO A 89 -16.12 -19.75 -4.48
N ASN A 90 -16.13 -19.36 -5.76
CA ASN A 90 -14.90 -19.34 -6.57
C ASN A 90 -13.90 -18.29 -6.06
N GLN A 91 -14.37 -17.10 -5.69
CA GLN A 91 -13.52 -16.04 -5.15
C GLN A 91 -12.96 -16.42 -3.76
N SER A 92 -13.78 -17.08 -2.95
CA SER A 92 -13.41 -17.57 -1.63
C SER A 92 -12.36 -18.66 -1.69
N PHE A 93 -12.53 -19.60 -2.62
CA PHE A 93 -11.54 -20.65 -2.88
C PHE A 93 -10.20 -20.06 -3.32
N GLU A 94 -10.19 -19.12 -4.28
CA GLU A 94 -8.94 -18.49 -4.72
C GLU A 94 -8.27 -17.69 -3.60
N SER A 95 -9.06 -17.01 -2.75
CA SER A 95 -8.53 -16.27 -1.61
C SER A 95 -7.90 -17.20 -0.57
N ALA A 96 -8.56 -18.32 -0.24
CA ALA A 96 -8.01 -19.36 0.63
C ALA A 96 -6.76 -20.00 0.02
N ARG A 97 -6.79 -20.34 -1.28
CA ARG A 97 -5.65 -20.91 -2.01
C ARG A 97 -4.42 -20.02 -1.93
N ARG A 98 -4.56 -18.69 -1.96
CA ARG A 98 -3.43 -17.77 -1.78
C ARG A 98 -2.78 -17.87 -0.40
N VAL A 99 -3.57 -18.06 0.65
CA VAL A 99 -3.08 -18.19 2.04
C VAL A 99 -2.26 -19.48 2.21
N PHE A 100 -2.63 -20.56 1.53
CA PHE A 100 -1.96 -21.86 1.68
C PHE A 100 -1.00 -22.22 0.55
N ARG A 101 -0.85 -21.37 -0.48
CA ARG A 101 -0.01 -21.68 -1.65
C ARG A 101 1.44 -21.87 -1.24
N GLY A 102 1.94 -23.09 -1.40
CA GLY A 102 3.31 -23.46 -1.04
C GLY A 102 3.53 -23.68 0.47
N GLY A 103 2.45 -23.74 1.27
CA GLY A 103 2.47 -24.07 2.69
C GLY A 103 1.63 -25.31 3.02
N ILE A 104 1.42 -25.58 4.32
CA ILE A 104 0.62 -26.72 4.79
C ILE A 104 -0.86 -26.34 4.93
N ILE A 105 -1.77 -27.17 4.40
CA ILE A 105 -3.22 -26.88 4.38
C ILE A 105 -3.93 -27.14 5.72
N ILE A 106 -3.23 -27.71 6.71
CA ILE A 106 -3.78 -28.05 8.03
C ILE A 106 -3.65 -26.92 9.05
N GLY A 107 -3.14 -25.76 8.65
CA GLY A 107 -2.84 -24.63 9.54
C GLY A 107 -1.44 -24.73 10.18
N GLY A 108 -1.03 -23.67 10.87
CA GLY A 108 0.26 -23.55 11.58
C GLY A 108 1.37 -22.91 10.75
N ALA A 109 1.46 -23.17 9.44
CA ALA A 109 2.48 -22.58 8.56
C ALA A 109 1.89 -22.14 7.20
N PRO A 110 1.12 -21.04 7.17
CA PRO A 110 0.60 -20.47 5.92
C PRO A 110 1.67 -19.71 5.13
N PHE A 111 1.36 -19.40 3.88
CA PHE A 111 2.14 -18.50 3.04
C PHE A 111 1.80 -17.04 3.33
N THR A 112 2.72 -16.33 3.97
CA THR A 112 2.48 -14.99 4.54
C THR A 112 2.68 -13.83 3.56
N LYS A 113 2.88 -14.10 2.27
CA LYS A 113 3.23 -13.08 1.27
C LYS A 113 2.25 -11.91 1.27
N ASP A 114 0.95 -12.16 1.38
CA ASP A 114 -0.03 -11.08 1.22
C ASP A 114 -0.05 -10.07 2.39
N VAL A 115 0.69 -10.33 3.49
CA VAL A 115 0.92 -9.35 4.56
C VAL A 115 1.77 -8.16 4.10
N VAL A 116 2.65 -8.36 3.10
CA VAL A 116 3.59 -7.32 2.65
C VAL A 116 2.91 -6.12 2.00
N TYR A 117 1.69 -6.29 1.49
CA TYR A 117 0.94 -5.21 0.85
C TYR A 117 0.48 -4.14 1.84
N LEU A 118 -0.23 -4.53 2.91
CA LEU A 118 -0.72 -3.57 3.91
C LEU A 118 0.40 -3.07 4.81
N THR A 119 1.33 -3.93 5.21
CA THR A 119 2.51 -3.49 5.98
C THR A 119 3.41 -2.58 5.15
N GLY A 120 3.56 -2.86 3.85
CA GLY A 120 4.24 -1.98 2.90
C GLY A 120 3.52 -0.64 2.75
N LEU A 121 2.20 -0.65 2.53
CA LEU A 121 1.38 0.57 2.42
C LEU A 121 1.58 1.49 3.65
N LEU A 122 1.51 0.92 4.86
CA LEU A 122 1.74 1.66 6.09
C LEU A 122 3.17 2.20 6.16
N SER A 123 4.17 1.36 5.88
CA SER A 123 5.59 1.74 5.92
C SER A 123 5.89 2.90 4.98
N ILE A 124 5.39 2.84 3.74
CA ILE A 124 5.54 3.90 2.74
C ILE A 124 4.82 5.18 3.18
N ASN A 125 3.59 5.07 3.69
CA ASN A 125 2.86 6.22 4.21
C ASN A 125 3.64 6.93 5.33
N TYR A 126 4.20 6.18 6.27
CA TYR A 126 4.97 6.73 7.38
C TYR A 126 6.29 7.34 6.92
N VAL A 127 7.04 6.67 6.05
CA VAL A 127 8.31 7.24 5.56
C VAL A 127 8.09 8.51 4.77
N ILE A 128 7.08 8.56 3.89
CA ILE A 128 6.77 9.78 3.16
C ILE A 128 6.47 10.93 4.13
N ARG A 129 5.62 10.71 5.13
CA ARG A 129 5.33 11.72 6.18
C ARG A 129 6.58 12.12 6.95
N ALA A 130 7.43 11.17 7.31
CA ALA A 130 8.67 11.42 8.04
C ALA A 130 9.67 12.23 7.21
N CYS A 131 9.84 11.91 5.93
CA CYS A 131 10.66 12.67 4.99
C CYS A 131 10.18 14.12 4.88
N PHE A 132 8.87 14.35 4.76
CA PHE A 132 8.33 15.72 4.74
C PHE A 132 8.57 16.46 6.06
N ALA A 133 8.28 15.83 7.20
CA ALA A 133 8.49 16.42 8.51
C ALA A 133 9.97 16.75 8.79
N ALA A 134 10.89 15.95 8.26
CA ALA A 134 12.33 16.18 8.36
C ALA A 134 12.87 17.17 7.31
N GLY A 135 12.04 17.73 6.43
CA GLY A 135 12.50 18.59 5.32
C GLY A 135 13.32 17.84 4.26
N ARG A 136 13.21 16.50 4.22
CA ARG A 136 13.97 15.60 3.35
C ARG A 136 13.13 14.99 2.23
N ALA A 137 12.26 15.81 1.63
CA ALA A 137 11.45 15.39 0.50
C ALA A 137 12.29 15.09 -0.76
N ASP A 138 13.51 15.61 -0.83
CA ASP A 138 14.52 15.30 -1.85
C ASP A 138 14.75 13.80 -2.01
N CYS A 139 14.77 13.06 -0.89
CA CYS A 139 15.01 11.62 -0.87
C CYS A 139 13.90 10.80 -1.54
N LEU A 140 12.67 11.32 -1.62
CA LEU A 140 11.52 10.54 -2.14
C LEU A 140 11.70 10.13 -3.60
N HIS A 141 12.42 10.93 -4.37
CA HIS A 141 12.77 10.60 -5.75
C HIS A 141 13.61 9.32 -5.85
N LEU A 142 14.52 9.10 -4.89
CA LEU A 142 15.44 7.97 -4.92
C LEU A 142 14.73 6.63 -4.66
N MET A 143 13.53 6.66 -4.09
CA MET A 143 12.69 5.47 -3.91
C MET A 143 12.22 4.85 -5.24
N PHE A 144 12.40 5.56 -6.36
CA PHE A 144 12.02 5.11 -7.70
C PHE A 144 13.22 4.79 -8.59
N CYS A 145 14.46 4.83 -8.08
CA CYS A 145 15.66 4.50 -8.85
C CYS A 145 15.74 3.05 -9.32
N GLY A 146 14.93 2.16 -8.72
CA GLY A 146 14.81 0.76 -9.11
C GLY A 146 14.01 -0.09 -8.13
N LYS A 147 14.31 -1.40 -8.09
CA LYS A 147 13.87 -2.32 -7.05
C LYS A 147 14.78 -2.14 -5.84
N LEU A 148 14.24 -1.58 -4.76
CA LEU A 148 15.00 -1.30 -3.55
C LEU A 148 14.17 -1.53 -2.29
N ASP A 149 14.88 -1.72 -1.18
CA ASP A 149 14.33 -1.74 0.17
C ASP A 149 14.33 -0.32 0.77
N LEU A 150 13.35 -0.02 1.61
CA LEU A 150 13.18 1.30 2.22
C LEU A 150 14.39 1.71 3.06
N PHE A 151 15.01 0.74 3.74
CA PHE A 151 16.18 0.95 4.57
C PHE A 151 17.46 1.23 3.77
N ALA A 152 17.44 1.01 2.45
CA ALA A 152 18.56 1.35 1.57
C ALA A 152 18.60 2.85 1.21
N LEU A 153 17.59 3.63 1.59
CA LEU A 153 17.48 5.04 1.21
C LEU A 153 18.69 5.90 1.61
N PRO A 154 19.28 5.78 2.82
CA PRO A 154 20.50 6.53 3.17
C PRO A 154 21.69 6.20 2.25
N ALA A 155 21.92 4.91 1.97
CA ALA A 155 22.98 4.48 1.07
C ALA A 155 22.74 4.98 -0.37
N LEU A 156 21.49 4.97 -0.84
CA LEU A 156 21.11 5.54 -2.13
C LEU A 156 21.40 7.04 -2.22
N CYS A 157 21.19 7.80 -1.14
CA CYS A 157 21.54 9.22 -1.10
C CYS A 157 23.05 9.44 -1.27
N GLU A 158 23.88 8.64 -0.59
CA GLU A 158 25.34 8.71 -0.72
C GLU A 158 25.80 8.34 -2.13
N LEU A 159 25.29 7.23 -2.67
CA LEU A 159 25.61 6.77 -4.02
C LEU A 159 25.16 7.77 -5.09
N TYR A 160 24.02 8.44 -4.88
CA TYR A 160 23.57 9.53 -5.74
C TYR A 160 24.53 10.73 -5.70
N ALA A 161 24.95 11.15 -4.50
CA ALA A 161 25.92 12.24 -4.33
C ALA A 161 27.28 11.92 -4.97
N MET A 162 27.67 10.65 -5.00
CA MET A 162 28.89 10.18 -5.69
C MET A 162 28.73 10.04 -7.21
N GLY A 163 27.54 10.26 -7.76
CA GLY A 163 27.25 10.08 -9.19
C GLY A 163 27.09 8.61 -9.64
N LEU A 164 27.02 7.67 -8.70
CA LEU A 164 26.86 6.23 -8.95
C LEU A 164 25.40 5.81 -9.09
N CYS A 165 24.47 6.57 -8.52
CA CYS A 165 23.04 6.36 -8.71
C CYS A 165 22.46 7.43 -9.64
N ARG A 166 21.70 7.01 -10.65
CA ARG A 166 21.00 7.92 -11.55
C ARG A 166 19.58 8.18 -11.04
N ALA A 167 19.16 9.44 -11.10
CA ALA A 167 17.79 9.83 -10.77
C ALA A 167 16.79 9.23 -11.78
N PRO A 168 15.56 8.89 -11.33
CA PRO A 168 14.51 8.45 -12.23
C PRO A 168 14.06 9.60 -13.15
N ARG A 169 13.78 9.29 -14.41
CA ARG A 169 13.38 10.30 -15.41
C ARG A 169 11.91 10.70 -15.33
N PHE A 170 11.03 9.74 -15.06
CA PHE A 170 9.60 9.97 -14.91
C PHE A 170 9.13 9.50 -13.55
N LEU A 171 8.46 10.39 -12.85
CA LEU A 171 7.98 10.17 -11.50
C LEU A 171 6.46 10.36 -11.48
N PRO A 172 5.75 9.62 -10.61
CA PRO A 172 4.32 9.85 -10.43
C PRO A 172 4.04 11.32 -10.07
N PRO A 173 2.91 11.91 -10.52
CA PRO A 173 2.60 13.32 -10.26
C PRO A 173 2.66 13.72 -8.78
N TRP A 174 2.24 12.81 -7.89
CA TRP A 174 2.25 13.02 -6.44
C TRP A 174 3.65 13.05 -5.81
N ILE A 175 4.69 12.59 -6.52
CA ILE A 175 6.10 12.76 -6.13
C ILE A 175 6.71 13.99 -6.82
N SER A 176 6.51 14.14 -8.13
CA SER A 176 7.10 15.23 -8.92
C SER A 176 6.61 16.61 -8.50
N ALA A 177 5.35 16.70 -8.07
CA ALA A 177 4.70 17.91 -7.60
C ALA A 177 4.09 17.65 -6.20
N PRO A 178 4.93 17.59 -5.15
CA PRO A 178 4.51 17.11 -3.84
C PRO A 178 3.57 18.07 -3.10
N CYS A 179 3.29 19.27 -3.62
CA CYS A 179 2.45 20.25 -2.93
C CYS A 179 1.07 19.69 -2.54
N HIS A 180 0.41 18.97 -3.46
CA HIS A 180 -0.89 18.36 -3.17
C HIS A 180 -0.78 17.24 -2.12
N LEU A 181 0.25 16.41 -2.25
CA LEU A 181 0.53 15.34 -1.29
C LEU A 181 0.85 15.91 0.09
N LEU A 182 1.68 16.93 0.17
CA LEU A 182 2.08 17.61 1.40
C LEU A 182 0.87 18.26 2.07
N ALA A 183 0.02 18.97 1.32
CA ALA A 183 -1.21 19.55 1.83
C ALA A 183 -2.12 18.46 2.40
N MET A 184 -2.30 17.36 1.67
CA MET A 184 -3.14 16.25 2.12
C MET A 184 -2.59 15.56 3.36
N LEU A 185 -1.29 15.25 3.40
CA LEU A 185 -0.66 14.63 4.55
C LEU A 185 -0.69 15.54 5.78
N THR A 186 -0.42 16.84 5.61
CA THR A 186 -0.50 17.83 6.68
C THR A 186 -1.91 17.90 7.26
N PHE A 187 -2.93 17.96 6.38
CA PHE A 187 -4.33 17.92 6.79
C PHE A 187 -4.65 16.62 7.54
N THR A 188 -4.22 15.45 7.04
CA THR A 188 -4.48 14.18 7.73
C THR A 188 -3.79 14.11 9.10
N ILE A 189 -2.56 14.62 9.24
CA ILE A 189 -1.88 14.69 10.56
C ILE A 189 -2.69 15.56 11.52
N PHE A 190 -3.13 16.73 11.04
CA PHE A 190 -3.94 17.65 11.82
C PHE A 190 -5.29 17.02 12.21
N ALA A 191 -6.02 16.48 11.25
CA ALA A 191 -7.33 15.85 11.46
C ALA A 191 -7.26 14.65 12.41
N ASN A 192 -6.21 13.83 12.33
CA ASN A 192 -6.02 12.70 13.25
C ASN A 192 -5.72 13.13 14.70
N ARG A 193 -5.45 14.41 14.95
CA ARG A 193 -5.29 14.97 16.30
C ARG A 193 -6.58 15.61 16.84
N LEU A 194 -7.62 15.72 16.01
CA LEU A 194 -8.91 16.26 16.41
C LEU A 194 -9.80 15.15 16.97
N ASP A 195 -10.39 15.40 18.13
CA ASP A 195 -11.45 14.56 18.66
C ASP A 195 -12.79 14.97 18.03
N ILE A 196 -13.47 14.01 17.39
CA ILE A 196 -14.75 14.23 16.71
C ILE A 196 -15.95 13.82 17.56
N GLU A 197 -15.78 13.15 18.71
CA GLU A 197 -16.90 12.67 19.54
C GLU A 197 -17.87 13.78 19.96
N PRO A 198 -17.40 14.99 20.37
CA PRO A 198 -18.31 16.08 20.69
C PRO A 198 -19.16 16.49 19.49
N LEU A 199 -18.55 16.52 18.30
CA LEU A 199 -19.24 16.88 17.06
C LEU A 199 -20.27 15.81 16.66
N VAL A 200 -19.92 14.52 16.77
CA VAL A 200 -20.85 13.42 16.54
C VAL A 200 -22.07 13.56 17.45
N THR A 201 -21.86 13.84 18.74
CA THR A 201 -22.96 14.04 19.70
C THR A 201 -23.89 15.19 19.29
N VAL A 202 -23.34 16.32 18.83
CA VAL A 202 -24.13 17.45 18.33
C VAL A 202 -24.89 17.08 17.06
N VAL A 203 -24.22 16.46 16.09
CA VAL A 203 -24.81 16.08 14.80
C VAL A 203 -25.93 15.05 15.00
N THR A 204 -25.75 14.06 15.87
CA THR A 204 -26.79 13.07 16.20
C THR A 204 -28.04 13.76 16.75
N LYS A 205 -27.88 14.70 17.71
CA LYS A 205 -29.02 15.46 18.25
C LYS A 205 -29.70 16.32 17.18
N LEU A 206 -28.93 16.92 16.28
CA LEU A 206 -29.43 17.81 15.24
C LEU A 206 -30.19 17.05 14.15
N LEU A 207 -29.77 15.81 13.86
CA LEU A 207 -30.36 14.95 12.86
C LEU A 207 -31.40 13.95 13.41
N ASP A 208 -31.64 13.92 14.72
CA ASP A 208 -32.55 12.95 15.36
C ASP A 208 -33.98 13.01 14.81
N SER A 209 -34.45 14.23 14.51
CA SER A 209 -35.76 14.47 13.91
C SER A 209 -35.74 14.58 12.38
N ALA A 210 -34.57 14.45 11.74
CA ALA A 210 -34.45 14.59 10.29
C ALA A 210 -34.83 13.27 9.59
N PRO A 211 -35.69 13.30 8.54
CA PRO A 211 -36.02 12.10 7.79
C PRO A 211 -34.79 11.58 7.04
N VAL A 212 -34.68 10.25 6.91
CA VAL A 212 -33.60 9.60 6.15
C VAL A 212 -33.69 10.00 4.68
N VAL A 213 -32.65 10.67 4.17
CA VAL A 213 -32.57 11.08 2.78
C VAL A 213 -32.14 9.89 1.91
N ARG A 214 -33.02 9.44 1.01
CA ARG A 214 -32.69 8.43 -0.01
C ARG A 214 -32.35 9.14 -1.32
N MET A 215 -31.06 9.25 -1.62
CA MET A 215 -30.62 9.79 -2.90
C MET A 215 -30.82 8.77 -4.02
N PRO A 216 -31.23 9.19 -5.22
CA PRO A 216 -31.22 8.32 -6.40
C PRO A 216 -29.78 7.88 -6.71
N PRO A 217 -29.57 6.71 -7.32
CA PRO A 217 -28.25 6.27 -7.76
C PRO A 217 -27.66 7.30 -8.73
N ALA A 218 -26.36 7.59 -8.58
CA ALA A 218 -25.65 8.47 -9.51
C ALA A 218 -25.72 7.89 -10.94
N ALA A 219 -26.09 8.75 -11.91
CA ALA A 219 -26.23 8.41 -13.32
C ALA A 219 -24.91 7.99 -13.97
#